data_AF-A0A0D2M5D7-F1
#
_entry.id   AF-A0A0D2M5D7-F1
#
_cell.length_a   1.000
_cell.length_b   1.000
_cell.length_c   1.000
_cell.angle_alpha   90.00
_cell.angle_beta   90.00
_cell.angle_gamma   90.00
#
_symmetry.space_group_name_H-M   'P 1'
#
loop_
_entity.id
_entity.type
_entity.pdbx_description
1 polymer ?
#
loop_
_entity_poly.entity_id
_entity_poly.type
_entity_poly.pdbx_seq_one_letter_code
_entity_poly.pdbx_strand_id
1 'polypeptide(L)'
;MTSRAAIILALAVMAVGAATAQVLENTTGKRMDIAPGYTFVSNVAGYLRVSNDVCEVNALLNTATPNFAAAKKLYTDGKNSKKSSGAIRTLESMATGDYSGGLFWDTAVKHFKSPLFIDEIINKALSGAAPFTSPLVRRELAMKAISSNLMTAYTMHEMDEAAAKLKESPPAISDASGAPHNVDEAVALYIGEKSECSPWGISNKRAAIFGTQDTCKSSKANTEFVKAANAALAAARKGDIKAFTAARSRVQAAFAITAVQVGEAAQAGRVCSRKLG
;
A
#
# COMPACT_ATOMS: atom_id res chain seq x y z
N MET A 1 -23.31 -54.73 -48.13
CA MET A 1 -21.96 -54.35 -47.68
C MET A 1 -21.50 -53.13 -48.45
N THR A 2 -21.70 -51.93 -47.89
CA THR A 2 -21.14 -50.68 -48.42
C THR A 2 -20.97 -49.69 -47.26
N SER A 3 -19.76 -49.63 -46.71
CA SER A 3 -19.37 -48.61 -45.73
C SER A 3 -19.06 -47.30 -46.43
N ARG A 4 -19.73 -46.21 -46.05
CA ARG A 4 -19.31 -44.84 -46.33
C ARG A 4 -18.78 -44.22 -45.03
N ALA A 5 -17.47 -44.01 -44.97
CA ALA A 5 -16.82 -43.27 -43.90
C ALA A 5 -17.13 -41.77 -44.06
N ALA A 6 -17.71 -41.16 -43.03
CA ALA A 6 -17.85 -39.72 -42.92
C ALA A 6 -16.70 -39.16 -42.09
N ILE A 7 -15.87 -38.32 -42.71
CA ILE A 7 -14.81 -37.55 -42.06
C ILE A 7 -15.48 -36.38 -41.35
N ILE A 8 -15.42 -36.34 -40.01
CA ILE A 8 -15.85 -35.19 -39.20
C ILE A 8 -14.64 -34.29 -39.00
N LEU A 9 -14.69 -33.11 -39.62
CA LEU A 9 -13.73 -32.03 -39.46
C LEU A 9 -14.01 -31.29 -38.15
N ALA A 10 -13.16 -31.46 -37.14
CA ALA A 10 -13.24 -30.70 -35.90
C ALA A 10 -12.68 -29.29 -36.12
N LEU A 11 -13.54 -28.27 -36.22
CA LEU A 11 -13.15 -26.88 -36.10
C LEU A 11 -12.91 -26.55 -34.62
N ALA A 12 -11.64 -26.37 -34.24
CA ALA A 12 -11.28 -25.76 -32.98
C ALA A 12 -11.51 -24.24 -33.08
N VAL A 13 -12.60 -23.74 -32.50
CA VAL A 13 -12.80 -22.31 -32.29
C VAL A 13 -11.95 -21.89 -31.10
N MET A 14 -10.80 -21.25 -31.36
CA MET A 14 -10.08 -20.52 -30.32
C MET A 14 -10.91 -19.31 -29.91
N ALA A 15 -11.57 -19.39 -28.74
CA ALA A 15 -12.15 -18.24 -28.08
C ALA A 15 -11.02 -17.32 -27.60
N VAL A 16 -10.70 -16.30 -28.38
CA VAL A 16 -9.90 -15.17 -27.90
C VAL A 16 -10.79 -14.40 -26.93
N GLY A 17 -10.62 -14.65 -25.63
CA GLY A 17 -11.26 -13.86 -24.60
C GLY A 17 -10.74 -12.43 -24.69
N ALA A 18 -11.55 -11.52 -25.23
CA ALA A 18 -11.28 -10.10 -25.14
C ALA A 18 -11.23 -9.72 -23.65
N ALA A 19 -10.06 -9.36 -23.15
CA ALA A 19 -9.91 -8.78 -21.83
C ALA A 19 -10.68 -7.46 -21.82
N THR A 20 -11.90 -7.47 -21.28
CA THR A 20 -12.65 -6.24 -21.04
C THR A 20 -11.84 -5.42 -20.05
N ALA A 21 -11.45 -4.21 -20.45
CA ALA A 21 -10.81 -3.28 -19.56
C ALA A 21 -11.81 -2.96 -18.43
N GLN A 22 -11.64 -3.57 -17.26
CA GLN A 22 -12.41 -3.21 -16.08
C GLN A 22 -12.18 -1.73 -15.79
N VAL A 23 -13.21 -0.91 -15.97
CA VAL A 23 -13.23 0.48 -15.54
C VAL A 23 -13.09 0.47 -14.02
N LEU A 24 -12.11 1.22 -13.51
CA LEU A 24 -11.95 1.40 -12.07
C LEU A 24 -13.16 2.17 -11.54
N GLU A 25 -13.82 1.64 -10.52
CA GLU A 25 -14.92 2.33 -9.84
C GLU A 25 -14.41 3.68 -9.30
N ASN A 26 -15.13 4.77 -9.57
CA ASN A 26 -14.78 6.07 -9.02
C ASN A 26 -14.96 6.04 -7.49
N THR A 27 -13.92 6.40 -6.76
CA THR A 27 -13.89 6.37 -5.29
C THR A 27 -14.26 7.69 -4.62
N THR A 28 -14.52 8.76 -5.35
CA THR A 28 -15.00 10.02 -4.76
C THR A 28 -16.28 9.79 -3.94
N GLY A 29 -16.27 10.25 -2.69
CA GLY A 29 -17.39 10.09 -1.74
C GLY A 29 -17.46 8.71 -1.09
N LYS A 30 -16.59 7.76 -1.45
CA LYS A 30 -16.57 6.41 -0.89
C LYS A 30 -15.99 6.41 0.53
N ARG A 31 -16.69 5.75 1.43
CA ARG A 31 -16.25 5.42 2.79
C ARG A 31 -15.92 3.93 2.81
N MET A 32 -14.72 3.56 3.27
CA MET A 32 -14.32 2.15 3.35
C MET A 32 -14.85 1.54 4.64
N ASP A 33 -15.57 0.42 4.56
CA ASP A 33 -16.12 -0.26 5.76
C ASP A 33 -15.04 -0.65 6.76
N ILE A 34 -13.86 -1.03 6.27
CA ILE A 34 -12.72 -1.40 7.11
C ILE A 34 -12.14 -0.21 7.87
N ALA A 35 -12.25 0.99 7.32
CA ALA A 35 -11.74 2.24 7.89
C ALA A 35 -12.87 3.27 7.93
N PRO A 36 -13.91 3.03 8.76
CA PRO A 36 -15.13 3.79 8.65
C PRO A 36 -14.87 5.28 8.85
N GLY A 37 -13.87 5.73 9.61
CA GLY A 37 -13.69 7.17 9.87
C GLY A 37 -13.22 8.05 8.69
N TYR A 38 -12.94 7.54 7.49
CA TYR A 38 -12.43 8.34 6.37
C TYR A 38 -13.32 8.24 5.12
N THR A 39 -13.58 9.37 4.46
CA THR A 39 -14.31 9.45 3.19
C THR A 39 -13.42 10.11 2.15
N PHE A 40 -13.17 9.42 1.04
CA PHE A 40 -12.36 9.95 -0.05
C PHE A 40 -13.07 11.14 -0.71
N VAL A 41 -12.30 12.17 -1.05
CA VAL A 41 -12.78 13.39 -1.72
C VAL A 41 -12.43 13.40 -3.20
N SER A 42 -11.59 12.46 -3.62
CA SER A 42 -11.03 12.33 -4.95
C SER A 42 -11.02 10.87 -5.40
N ASN A 43 -10.74 10.63 -6.68
CA ASN A 43 -10.69 9.28 -7.22
C ASN A 43 -9.29 8.66 -7.09
N VAL A 44 -9.14 7.73 -6.14
CA VAL A 44 -7.89 7.04 -5.82
C VAL A 44 -7.97 5.51 -6.03
N ALA A 45 -8.88 5.07 -6.89
CA ALA A 45 -9.11 3.65 -7.16
C ALA A 45 -7.84 2.89 -7.59
N GLY A 46 -6.98 3.56 -8.37
CA GLY A 46 -5.69 2.99 -8.77
C GLY A 46 -4.76 2.72 -7.58
N TYR A 47 -4.75 3.61 -6.58
CA TYR A 47 -3.90 3.49 -5.39
C TYR A 47 -4.38 2.40 -4.44
N LEU A 48 -5.70 2.26 -4.25
CA LEU A 48 -6.27 1.15 -3.45
C LEU A 48 -5.82 -0.22 -3.96
N ARG A 49 -5.67 -0.38 -5.28
CA ARG A 49 -5.28 -1.66 -5.90
C ARG A 49 -3.79 -2.01 -5.79
N VAL A 50 -2.95 -1.10 -5.29
CA VAL A 50 -1.54 -1.44 -5.01
C VAL A 50 -1.45 -2.62 -4.04
N SER A 51 -2.34 -2.70 -3.05
CA SER A 51 -2.37 -3.82 -2.10
C SER A 51 -2.63 -5.18 -2.76
N ASN A 52 -3.22 -5.20 -3.96
CA ASN A 52 -3.50 -6.46 -4.67
C ASN A 52 -2.20 -7.04 -5.22
N ASP A 53 -1.33 -6.21 -5.78
CA ASP A 53 0.00 -6.62 -6.22
C ASP A 53 0.85 -7.09 -5.02
N VAL A 54 0.76 -6.38 -3.89
CA VAL A 54 1.43 -6.81 -2.64
C VAL A 54 0.91 -8.17 -2.15
N CYS A 55 -0.40 -8.39 -2.16
CA CYS A 55 -0.98 -9.69 -1.81
C CYS A 55 -0.51 -10.81 -2.73
N GLU A 56 -0.49 -10.58 -4.03
CA GLU A 56 -0.06 -11.59 -5.01
C GLU A 56 1.44 -11.91 -4.85
N VAL A 57 2.30 -10.91 -4.62
CA VAL A 57 3.71 -11.15 -4.27
C VAL A 57 3.82 -11.98 -3.00
N ASN A 58 3.09 -11.62 -1.94
CA ASN A 58 3.09 -12.36 -0.68
C ASN A 58 2.62 -13.81 -0.88
N ALA A 59 1.60 -14.05 -1.71
CA ALA A 59 1.12 -15.39 -2.01
C ALA A 59 2.15 -16.24 -2.78
N LEU A 60 2.85 -15.65 -3.74
CA LEU A 60 3.93 -16.32 -4.50
C LEU A 60 5.12 -16.69 -3.60
N LEU A 61 5.40 -15.84 -2.61
CA LEU A 61 6.52 -16.02 -1.71
C LEU A 61 6.19 -16.87 -0.50
N ASN A 62 4.94 -16.93 -0.04
CA ASN A 62 4.50 -17.60 1.20
C ASN A 62 4.01 -19.07 0.99
N THR A 63 4.76 -19.86 0.21
CA THR A 63 4.52 -21.30 -0.03
C THR A 63 5.68 -22.19 0.45
N ALA A 64 5.55 -23.53 0.46
CA ALA A 64 6.68 -24.40 0.80
C ALA A 64 7.89 -24.21 -0.15
N THR A 65 7.62 -23.83 -1.41
CA THR A 65 8.63 -23.58 -2.46
C THR A 65 8.40 -22.18 -3.05
N PRO A 66 8.98 -21.11 -2.48
CA PRO A 66 8.73 -19.73 -2.90
C PRO A 66 9.08 -19.47 -4.37
N ASN A 67 8.17 -18.87 -5.12
CA ASN A 67 8.40 -18.51 -6.52
C ASN A 67 8.97 -17.08 -6.63
N PHE A 68 10.27 -16.96 -6.38
CA PHE A 68 10.97 -15.67 -6.44
C PHE A 68 10.95 -15.02 -7.83
N ALA A 69 11.02 -15.81 -8.90
CA ALA A 69 11.02 -15.30 -10.27
C ALA A 69 9.68 -14.65 -10.61
N ALA A 70 8.56 -15.32 -10.30
CA ALA A 70 7.23 -14.74 -10.51
C ALA A 70 6.99 -13.53 -9.61
N ALA A 71 7.44 -13.58 -8.36
CA ALA A 71 7.35 -12.44 -7.44
C ALA A 71 8.14 -11.23 -7.97
N LYS A 72 9.35 -11.44 -8.49
CA LYS A 72 10.14 -10.40 -9.14
C LYS A 72 9.43 -9.82 -10.36
N LYS A 73 8.91 -10.66 -11.24
CA LYS A 73 8.15 -10.20 -12.41
C LYS A 73 6.94 -9.34 -12.02
N LEU A 74 6.21 -9.73 -10.97
CA LEU A 74 5.08 -8.93 -10.50
C LEU A 74 5.52 -7.61 -9.85
N TYR A 75 6.64 -7.60 -9.13
CA TYR A 75 7.24 -6.37 -8.58
C TYR A 75 7.61 -5.37 -9.68
N THR A 76 8.27 -5.83 -10.75
CA THR A 76 8.74 -5.00 -11.86
C THR A 76 7.60 -4.57 -12.79
N ASP A 77 6.73 -5.50 -13.17
CA ASP A 77 5.75 -5.26 -14.24
C ASP A 77 4.41 -4.73 -13.69
N GLY A 78 4.12 -4.99 -12.42
CA GLY A 78 2.82 -4.74 -11.79
C GLY A 78 1.68 -5.51 -12.46
N LYS A 79 0.46 -5.35 -11.94
CA LYS A 79 -0.72 -5.98 -12.55
C LYS A 79 -2.02 -5.23 -12.25
N ASN A 80 -2.24 -4.83 -11.01
CA ASN A 80 -3.56 -4.41 -10.54
C ASN A 80 -3.73 -2.88 -10.44
N SER A 81 -2.65 -2.15 -10.14
CA SER A 81 -2.71 -0.68 -9.99
C SER A 81 -2.52 0.03 -11.33
N LYS A 82 -3.51 0.84 -11.74
CA LYS A 82 -3.42 1.68 -12.95
C LYS A 82 -3.31 3.17 -12.58
N LYS A 83 -2.52 3.89 -13.36
CA LYS A 83 -2.48 5.36 -13.38
C LYS A 83 -3.68 5.89 -14.18
N SER A 84 -3.97 7.18 -14.04
CA SER A 84 -5.01 7.85 -14.85
C SER A 84 -4.75 7.75 -16.35
N SER A 85 -3.48 7.67 -16.77
CA SER A 85 -3.06 7.44 -18.15
C SER A 85 -3.35 6.03 -18.68
N GLY A 86 -3.82 5.11 -17.82
CA GLY A 86 -4.03 3.70 -18.16
C GLY A 86 -2.77 2.83 -17.99
N ALA A 87 -1.59 3.43 -17.84
CA ALA A 87 -0.35 2.71 -17.57
C ALA A 87 -0.39 2.02 -16.19
N ILE A 88 0.28 0.88 -16.05
CA ILE A 88 0.42 0.20 -14.77
C ILE A 88 1.36 0.99 -13.85
N ARG A 89 0.97 1.15 -12.60
CA ARG A 89 1.84 1.58 -11.50
C ARG A 89 2.44 0.32 -10.88
N THR A 90 3.73 0.16 -11.05
CA THR A 90 4.46 -1.02 -10.57
C THR A 90 5.03 -0.73 -9.19
N LEU A 91 5.22 -1.78 -8.38
CA LEU A 91 5.87 -1.65 -7.07
C LEU A 91 7.31 -1.16 -7.23
N GLU A 92 8.01 -1.58 -8.29
CA GLU A 92 9.34 -1.06 -8.63
C GLU A 92 9.32 0.43 -8.94
N SER A 93 8.35 0.92 -9.73
CA SER A 93 8.24 2.35 -10.05
C SER A 93 7.97 3.21 -8.81
N MET A 94 7.38 2.63 -7.76
CA MET A 94 7.20 3.27 -6.45
C MET A 94 8.46 3.24 -5.58
N ALA A 95 9.42 2.37 -5.88
CA ALA A 95 10.67 2.24 -5.13
C ALA A 95 11.84 2.98 -5.79
N THR A 96 11.71 3.32 -7.07
CA THR A 96 12.78 3.84 -7.93
C THR A 96 12.52 5.23 -8.50
N GLY A 97 11.36 5.83 -8.23
CA GLY A 97 11.05 7.19 -8.67
C GLY A 97 11.97 8.25 -8.05
N ASP A 98 11.95 9.44 -8.64
CA ASP A 98 12.59 10.61 -8.04
C ASP A 98 11.64 11.22 -6.99
N TYR A 99 12.06 11.17 -5.74
CA TYR A 99 11.32 11.68 -4.58
C TYR A 99 12.10 12.77 -3.84
N SER A 100 13.10 13.37 -4.50
CA SER A 100 13.90 14.43 -3.93
C SER A 100 13.04 15.63 -3.52
N GLY A 101 13.37 16.24 -2.38
CA GLY A 101 12.57 17.32 -1.78
C GLY A 101 11.43 16.84 -0.89
N GLY A 102 11.12 15.54 -0.89
CA GLY A 102 10.24 14.91 0.08
C GLY A 102 10.96 14.66 1.40
N LEU A 103 10.42 15.19 2.52
CA LEU A 103 11.06 15.08 3.84
C LEU A 103 11.35 13.64 4.26
N PHE A 104 10.44 12.70 4.01
CA PHE A 104 10.64 11.30 4.36
C PHE A 104 11.79 10.68 3.54
N TRP A 105 11.74 10.85 2.22
CA TRP A 105 12.71 10.25 1.32
C TRP A 105 14.10 10.85 1.52
N ASP A 106 14.22 12.17 1.56
CA ASP A 106 15.49 12.87 1.80
C ASP A 106 16.15 12.41 3.12
N THR A 107 15.34 12.23 4.17
CA THR A 107 15.83 11.69 5.46
C THR A 107 16.36 10.27 5.31
N ALA A 108 15.64 9.41 4.60
CA ALA A 108 16.04 8.03 4.36
C ALA A 108 17.31 7.95 3.48
N VAL A 109 17.39 8.71 2.40
CA VAL A 109 18.57 8.80 1.53
C VAL A 109 19.79 9.29 2.30
N LYS A 110 19.63 10.31 3.15
CA LYS A 110 20.71 10.80 4.01
C LYS A 110 21.22 9.71 4.97
N HIS A 111 20.35 8.82 5.45
CA HIS A 111 20.72 7.74 6.36
C HIS A 111 21.32 6.54 5.63
N PHE A 112 20.59 5.98 4.66
CA PHE A 112 20.97 4.76 3.93
C PHE A 112 21.97 4.99 2.81
N LYS A 113 22.26 6.24 2.46
CA LYS A 113 23.23 6.65 1.42
C LYS A 113 22.88 6.13 0.02
N SER A 114 21.60 5.84 -0.25
CA SER A 114 21.11 5.47 -1.57
C SER A 114 19.70 6.03 -1.81
N PRO A 115 19.42 6.65 -2.97
CA PRO A 115 18.04 6.99 -3.37
C PRO A 115 17.18 5.75 -3.65
N LEU A 116 17.83 4.61 -3.92
CA LEU A 116 17.20 3.33 -4.23
C LEU A 116 17.17 2.37 -3.03
N PHE A 117 17.29 2.89 -1.80
CA PHE A 117 17.46 2.07 -0.58
C PHE A 117 16.36 0.99 -0.39
N ILE A 118 15.14 1.24 -0.87
CA ILE A 118 14.04 0.27 -0.84
C ILE A 118 14.14 -0.74 -1.99
N ASP A 119 14.39 -0.25 -3.21
CA ASP A 119 14.51 -1.12 -4.37
C ASP A 119 15.69 -2.09 -4.22
N GLU A 120 16.86 -1.59 -3.82
CA GLU A 120 18.08 -2.40 -3.67
C GLU A 120 17.86 -3.61 -2.76
N ILE A 121 17.18 -3.43 -1.63
CA ILE A 121 16.93 -4.53 -0.68
C ILE A 121 15.89 -5.52 -1.21
N ILE A 122 14.85 -5.03 -1.90
CA ILE A 122 13.82 -5.87 -2.53
C ILE A 122 14.45 -6.68 -3.67
N ASN A 123 15.17 -6.03 -4.58
CA ASN A 123 15.79 -6.65 -5.74
C ASN A 123 16.86 -7.67 -5.32
N LYS A 124 17.67 -7.38 -4.29
CA LYS A 124 18.62 -8.36 -3.73
C LYS A 124 17.90 -9.58 -3.14
N ALA A 125 16.84 -9.37 -2.36
CA ALA A 125 16.09 -10.47 -1.74
C ALA A 125 15.41 -11.37 -2.80
N LEU A 126 14.72 -10.76 -3.77
CA LEU A 126 14.05 -11.49 -4.85
C LEU A 126 15.05 -12.21 -5.76
N SER A 127 16.18 -11.59 -6.08
CA SER A 127 17.21 -12.19 -6.95
C SER A 127 18.11 -13.20 -6.23
N GLY A 128 18.10 -13.23 -4.89
CA GLY A 128 18.99 -14.09 -4.09
C GLY A 128 20.44 -13.64 -4.09
N ALA A 129 20.67 -12.34 -4.24
CA ALA A 129 22.00 -11.76 -4.16
C ALA A 129 22.47 -11.67 -2.70
N ALA A 130 23.78 -11.74 -2.49
CA ALA A 130 24.38 -11.58 -1.16
C ALA A 130 23.94 -10.25 -0.51
N PRO A 131 23.70 -10.23 0.82
CA PRO A 131 23.92 -11.32 1.78
C PRO A 131 22.73 -12.29 1.92
N PHE A 132 21.68 -12.15 1.10
CA PHE A 132 20.43 -12.90 1.25
C PHE A 132 20.45 -14.20 0.45
N THR A 133 21.15 -15.22 0.95
CA THR A 133 21.29 -16.51 0.26
C THR A 133 20.26 -17.56 0.71
N SER A 134 19.81 -17.51 1.96
CA SER A 134 18.78 -18.43 2.49
C SER A 134 17.39 -18.12 1.92
N PRO A 135 16.64 -19.11 1.37
CA PRO A 135 15.26 -18.91 0.90
C PRO A 135 14.32 -18.32 1.97
N LEU A 136 14.50 -18.70 3.24
CA LEU A 136 13.71 -18.18 4.35
C LEU A 136 14.03 -16.70 4.62
N VAL A 137 15.30 -16.31 4.58
CA VAL A 137 15.67 -14.90 4.76
C VAL A 137 15.16 -14.06 3.59
N ARG A 138 15.36 -14.55 2.36
CA ARG A 138 14.94 -13.88 1.12
C ARG A 138 13.44 -13.60 1.09
N ARG A 139 12.60 -14.60 1.37
CA ARG A 139 11.14 -14.45 1.32
C ARG A 139 10.66 -13.46 2.38
N GLU A 140 11.15 -13.58 3.62
CA GLU A 140 10.76 -12.71 4.72
C GLU A 140 11.15 -11.28 4.45
N LEU A 141 12.36 -11.08 3.92
CA LEU A 141 12.86 -9.76 3.60
C LEU A 141 12.09 -9.12 2.44
N ALA A 142 11.86 -9.84 1.35
CA ALA A 142 11.10 -9.33 0.20
C ALA A 142 9.67 -8.96 0.62
N MET A 143 8.97 -9.85 1.34
CA MET A 143 7.61 -9.60 1.79
C MET A 143 7.52 -8.40 2.74
N LYS A 144 8.45 -8.27 3.70
CA LYS A 144 8.47 -7.16 4.67
C LYS A 144 8.90 -5.84 4.02
N ALA A 145 9.91 -5.86 3.17
CA ALA A 145 10.37 -4.67 2.46
C ALA A 145 9.27 -4.11 1.56
N ILE A 146 8.53 -4.96 0.84
CA ILE A 146 7.39 -4.52 0.03
C ILE A 146 6.23 -4.08 0.93
N SER A 147 5.74 -4.96 1.81
CA SER A 147 4.48 -4.69 2.54
C SER A 147 4.61 -3.60 3.60
N SER A 148 5.80 -3.42 4.19
CA SER A 148 6.06 -2.43 5.24
C SER A 148 6.84 -1.23 4.73
N ASN A 149 8.07 -1.44 4.22
CA ASN A 149 8.97 -0.32 3.93
C ASN A 149 8.47 0.50 2.72
N LEU A 150 8.22 -0.16 1.59
CA LEU A 150 7.75 0.49 0.37
C LEU A 150 6.39 1.16 0.60
N MET A 151 5.42 0.44 1.19
CA MET A 151 4.10 1.01 1.44
C MET A 151 4.15 2.21 2.40
N THR A 152 4.97 2.15 3.45
CA THR A 152 5.15 3.29 4.38
C THR A 152 5.79 4.48 3.68
N ALA A 153 6.90 4.22 2.97
CA ALA A 153 7.65 5.27 2.30
C ALA A 153 6.79 5.98 1.24
N TYR A 154 6.05 5.22 0.44
CA TYR A 154 5.21 5.79 -0.60
C TYR A 154 3.96 6.49 -0.04
N THR A 155 3.40 5.99 1.08
CA THR A 155 2.35 6.74 1.81
C THR A 155 2.87 8.10 2.30
N MET A 156 4.10 8.14 2.81
CA MET A 156 4.72 9.37 3.27
C MET A 156 5.16 10.29 2.12
N HIS A 157 5.53 9.73 0.96
CA HIS A 157 5.78 10.48 -0.26
C HIS A 157 4.53 11.26 -0.67
N GLU A 158 3.35 10.62 -0.72
CA GLU A 158 2.11 11.33 -1.07
C GLU A 158 1.78 12.43 -0.04
N MET A 159 2.06 12.22 1.23
CA MET A 159 1.94 13.28 2.24
C MET A 159 2.96 14.42 2.05
N ASP A 160 4.15 14.14 1.52
CA ASP A 160 5.16 15.15 1.17
C ASP A 160 4.77 15.93 -0.09
N GLU A 161 4.19 15.27 -1.10
CA GLU A 161 3.63 15.90 -2.29
C GLU A 161 2.49 16.86 -1.94
N ALA A 162 1.59 16.44 -1.03
CA ALA A 162 0.56 17.33 -0.49
C ALA A 162 1.15 18.58 0.17
N ALA A 163 2.22 18.42 0.96
CA ALA A 163 2.91 19.55 1.58
C ALA A 163 3.61 20.46 0.56
N ALA A 164 4.17 19.90 -0.52
CA ALA A 164 4.75 20.66 -1.62
C ALA A 164 3.69 21.51 -2.34
N LYS A 165 2.55 20.91 -2.68
CA LYS A 165 1.40 21.60 -3.30
C LYS A 165 0.81 22.73 -2.45
N LEU A 166 0.86 22.59 -1.12
CA LEU A 166 0.44 23.64 -0.19
C LEU A 166 1.42 24.83 -0.10
N LYS A 167 2.67 24.66 -0.55
CA LYS A 167 3.68 25.71 -0.60
C LYS A 167 3.69 26.47 -1.93
N GLU A 168 2.92 26.03 -2.92
CA GLU A 168 2.73 26.74 -4.17
C GLU A 168 2.01 28.09 -3.96
N SER A 169 2.11 28.99 -4.94
CA SER A 169 1.48 30.32 -4.90
C SER A 169 0.64 30.56 -6.17
N PRO A 170 -0.70 30.45 -6.11
CA PRO A 170 -1.51 30.08 -4.94
C PRO A 170 -1.38 28.58 -4.58
N PRO A 171 -1.69 28.18 -3.34
CA PRO A 171 -1.69 26.76 -2.94
C PRO A 171 -2.64 25.92 -3.80
N ALA A 172 -2.18 24.77 -4.27
CA ALA A 172 -2.99 23.84 -5.04
C ALA A 172 -3.91 23.03 -4.12
N ILE A 173 -5.14 23.52 -3.90
CA ILE A 173 -6.10 22.96 -2.92
C ILE A 173 -7.31 22.22 -3.55
N SER A 174 -7.31 21.99 -4.85
CA SER A 174 -8.37 21.24 -5.53
C SER A 174 -8.49 19.82 -4.98
N ASP A 175 -9.70 19.36 -4.69
CA ASP A 175 -9.92 17.98 -4.26
C ASP A 175 -9.48 16.96 -5.32
N ALA A 176 -9.67 17.26 -6.60
CA ALA A 176 -9.42 16.32 -7.69
C ALA A 176 -7.93 16.13 -8.03
N SER A 177 -7.07 17.08 -7.69
CA SER A 177 -5.67 17.10 -8.15
C SER A 177 -4.67 17.84 -7.25
N GLY A 178 -5.16 18.61 -6.28
CA GLY A 178 -4.34 19.38 -5.34
C GLY A 178 -3.88 18.56 -4.14
N ALA A 179 -3.45 19.24 -3.08
CA ALA A 179 -3.02 18.61 -1.85
C ALA A 179 -4.05 17.63 -1.24
N PRO A 180 -5.37 17.89 -1.23
CA PRO A 180 -6.35 16.91 -0.75
C PRO A 180 -6.33 15.58 -1.51
N HIS A 181 -6.05 15.61 -2.82
CA HIS A 181 -5.94 14.39 -3.63
C HIS A 181 -4.79 13.51 -3.14
N ASN A 182 -3.62 14.09 -2.87
CA ASN A 182 -2.48 13.34 -2.35
C ASN A 182 -2.73 12.80 -0.93
N VAL A 183 -3.53 13.50 -0.10
CA VAL A 183 -3.97 12.92 1.19
C VAL A 183 -4.81 11.66 0.96
N ASP A 184 -5.74 11.69 0.00
CA ASP A 184 -6.52 10.50 -0.36
C ASP A 184 -5.64 9.38 -0.91
N GLU A 185 -4.63 9.68 -1.73
CA GLU A 185 -3.70 8.69 -2.29
C GLU A 185 -2.89 8.02 -1.17
N ALA A 186 -2.39 8.80 -0.21
CA ALA A 186 -1.73 8.29 1.00
C ALA A 186 -2.66 7.37 1.81
N VAL A 187 -3.92 7.77 2.02
CA VAL A 187 -4.90 6.97 2.76
C VAL A 187 -5.26 5.68 2.01
N ALA A 188 -5.39 5.74 0.69
CA ALA A 188 -5.62 4.58 -0.16
C ALA A 188 -4.49 3.55 -0.08
N LEU A 189 -3.23 3.99 -0.03
CA LEU A 189 -2.07 3.10 0.14
C LEU A 189 -2.03 2.46 1.53
N TYR A 190 -2.37 3.23 2.57
CA TYR A 190 -2.39 2.74 3.94
C TYR A 190 -3.48 1.68 4.15
N ILE A 191 -4.69 1.96 3.67
CA ILE A 191 -5.85 1.07 3.85
C ILE A 191 -5.79 -0.10 2.87
N GLY A 192 -5.57 0.16 1.58
CA GLY A 192 -5.63 -0.83 0.50
C GLY A 192 -7.03 -1.36 0.21
N GLU A 193 -7.25 -1.85 -1.01
CA GLU A 193 -8.44 -2.65 -1.37
C GLU A 193 -8.40 -4.01 -0.64
N LYS A 194 -7.21 -4.60 -0.54
CA LYS A 194 -6.90 -5.80 0.27
C LYS A 194 -6.12 -5.41 1.51
N SER A 195 -6.87 -5.00 2.53
CA SER A 195 -6.31 -4.41 3.75
C SER A 195 -5.33 -5.33 4.51
N GLU A 196 -5.44 -6.65 4.36
CA GLU A 196 -4.54 -7.63 4.98
C GLU A 196 -3.10 -7.61 4.44
N CYS A 197 -2.90 -6.97 3.29
CA CYS A 197 -1.61 -6.79 2.59
C CYS A 197 -1.16 -5.33 2.52
N SER A 198 -1.84 -4.43 3.24
CA SER A 198 -1.45 -3.03 3.37
C SER A 198 -0.93 -2.73 4.79
N PRO A 199 -0.40 -1.53 5.05
CA PRO A 199 -0.05 -1.09 6.40
C PRO A 199 -1.18 -1.23 7.43
N TRP A 200 -2.44 -1.10 7.01
CA TRP A 200 -3.60 -1.32 7.86
C TRP A 200 -3.64 -2.71 8.49
N GLY A 201 -3.50 -3.75 7.66
CA GLY A 201 -3.51 -5.14 8.11
C GLY A 201 -2.29 -5.49 8.95
N ILE A 202 -1.13 -4.90 8.65
CA ILE A 202 0.08 -5.04 9.47
C ILE A 202 -0.16 -4.46 10.86
N SER A 203 -0.72 -3.26 10.94
CA SER A 203 -1.04 -2.60 12.21
C SER A 203 -2.03 -3.42 13.05
N ASN A 204 -3.06 -4.01 12.42
CA ASN A 204 -3.98 -4.92 13.09
C ASN A 204 -3.30 -6.21 13.59
N LYS A 205 -2.44 -6.84 12.78
CA LYS A 205 -1.68 -8.03 13.18
C LYS A 205 -0.77 -7.73 14.38
N ARG A 206 -0.07 -6.58 14.37
CA ARG A 206 0.78 -6.14 15.48
C ARG A 206 -0.05 -5.89 16.74
N ALA A 207 -1.17 -5.19 16.61
CA ALA A 207 -2.04 -4.91 17.75
C ALA A 207 -2.62 -6.18 18.37
N ALA A 208 -2.97 -7.19 17.57
CA ALA A 208 -3.41 -8.49 18.11
C ALA A 208 -2.30 -9.18 18.92
N ILE A 209 -1.04 -9.09 18.49
CA ILE A 209 0.12 -9.69 19.19
C ILE A 209 0.44 -8.94 20.50
N PHE A 210 0.37 -7.61 20.48
CA PHE A 210 0.80 -6.77 21.61
C PHE A 210 -0.36 -6.24 22.48
N GLY A 211 -1.59 -6.61 22.16
CA GLY A 211 -2.79 -6.15 22.85
C GLY A 211 -3.19 -4.69 22.57
N THR A 212 -2.62 -3.99 21.59
CA THR A 212 -2.92 -2.56 21.35
C THR A 212 -4.17 -2.34 20.47
N GLN A 213 -5.19 -3.18 20.62
CA GLN A 213 -6.46 -3.06 19.91
C GLN A 213 -7.39 -2.06 20.62
N ASP A 214 -8.21 -1.35 19.84
CA ASP A 214 -9.18 -0.37 20.34
C ASP A 214 -10.59 -0.99 20.48
N THR A 215 -11.03 -1.71 19.45
CA THR A 215 -12.40 -2.29 19.37
C THR A 215 -12.40 -3.80 19.06
N CYS A 216 -11.34 -4.52 19.44
CA CYS A 216 -11.07 -5.92 19.08
C CYS A 216 -11.03 -6.23 17.55
N LYS A 217 -11.27 -5.22 16.68
CA LYS A 217 -11.20 -5.32 15.21
C LYS A 217 -10.16 -4.39 14.57
N SER A 218 -9.83 -3.27 15.22
CA SER A 218 -8.83 -2.31 14.72
C SER A 218 -7.76 -1.99 15.77
N SER A 219 -6.54 -1.73 15.31
CA SER A 219 -5.43 -1.24 16.12
C SER A 219 -5.60 0.23 16.53
N LYS A 220 -5.06 0.60 17.69
CA LYS A 220 -4.96 2.02 18.09
C LYS A 220 -4.18 2.86 17.07
N ALA A 221 -3.17 2.27 16.42
CA ALA A 221 -2.41 2.93 15.36
C ALA A 221 -3.28 3.28 14.15
N ASN A 222 -4.18 2.38 13.74
CA ASN A 222 -5.15 2.65 12.67
C ASN A 222 -6.14 3.76 13.07
N THR A 223 -6.63 3.75 14.33
CA THR A 223 -7.50 4.82 14.84
C THR A 223 -6.81 6.18 14.77
N GLU A 224 -5.56 6.28 15.23
CA GLU A 224 -4.78 7.52 15.17
C GLU A 224 -4.42 7.93 13.74
N PHE A 225 -4.12 6.98 12.85
CA PHE A 225 -3.91 7.25 11.44
C PHE A 225 -5.14 7.92 10.81
N VAL A 226 -6.33 7.35 10.99
CA VAL A 226 -7.58 7.89 10.40
C VAL A 226 -7.87 9.30 10.94
N LYS A 227 -7.64 9.54 12.24
CA LYS A 227 -7.78 10.87 12.84
C LYS A 227 -6.79 11.87 12.25
N ALA A 228 -5.52 11.47 12.10
CA ALA A 228 -4.47 12.30 11.52
C ALA A 228 -4.73 12.60 10.04
N ALA A 229 -5.18 11.60 9.27
CA ALA A 229 -5.53 11.76 7.87
C ALA A 229 -6.71 12.72 7.66
N ASN A 230 -7.76 12.63 8.47
CA ASN A 230 -8.87 13.60 8.42
C ASN A 230 -8.40 15.03 8.76
N ALA A 231 -7.51 15.18 9.74
CA ALA A 231 -6.93 16.48 10.07
C ALA A 231 -6.05 17.03 8.93
N ALA A 232 -5.27 16.16 8.27
CA ALA A 232 -4.46 16.50 7.11
C ALA A 232 -5.34 16.95 5.94
N LEU A 233 -6.40 16.19 5.63
CA LEU A 233 -7.36 16.52 4.59
C LEU A 233 -8.05 17.88 4.84
N ALA A 234 -8.51 18.11 6.07
CA ALA A 234 -9.14 19.37 6.46
C ALA A 234 -8.18 20.57 6.36
N ALA A 235 -6.91 20.38 6.70
CA ALA A 235 -5.88 21.40 6.55
C ALA A 235 -5.53 21.66 5.07
N ALA A 236 -5.41 20.58 4.28
CA ALA A 236 -5.10 20.66 2.85
C ALA A 236 -6.15 21.46 2.08
N ARG A 237 -7.44 21.21 2.34
CA ARG A 237 -8.54 21.97 1.73
C ARG A 237 -8.55 23.46 2.09
N LYS A 238 -7.93 23.83 3.21
CA LYS A 238 -7.82 25.23 3.67
C LYS A 238 -6.53 25.92 3.23
N GLY A 239 -5.59 25.22 2.59
CA GLY A 239 -4.27 25.78 2.32
C GLY A 239 -3.39 25.93 3.58
N ASP A 240 -3.75 25.31 4.71
CA ASP A 240 -3.07 25.53 5.99
C ASP A 240 -1.87 24.59 6.14
N ILE A 241 -0.71 25.02 5.63
CA ILE A 241 0.53 24.23 5.70
C ILE A 241 0.98 23.92 7.13
N LYS A 242 0.68 24.78 8.12
CA LYS A 242 1.09 24.55 9.51
C LYS A 242 0.27 23.43 10.14
N ALA A 243 -1.06 23.51 10.00
CA ALA A 243 -1.95 22.45 10.47
C ALA A 243 -1.70 21.13 9.71
N PHE A 244 -1.45 21.23 8.39
CA PHE A 244 -1.12 20.08 7.56
C PHE A 244 0.16 19.39 8.05
N THR A 245 1.22 20.15 8.28
CA THR A 245 2.50 19.62 8.78
C THR A 245 2.32 18.89 10.11
N ALA A 246 1.54 19.46 11.04
CA ALA A 246 1.25 18.81 12.32
C ALA A 246 0.46 17.50 12.14
N ALA A 247 -0.50 17.46 11.22
CA ALA A 247 -1.27 16.27 10.92
C ALA A 247 -0.43 15.19 10.22
N ARG A 248 0.42 15.56 9.26
CA ARG A 248 1.41 14.68 8.62
C ARG A 248 2.34 14.04 9.64
N SER A 249 2.86 14.79 10.61
CA SER A 249 3.70 14.21 11.67
C SER A 249 2.95 13.15 12.50
N ARG A 250 1.63 13.30 12.69
CA ARG A 250 0.81 12.28 13.35
C ARG A 250 0.56 11.05 12.46
N VAL A 251 0.44 11.23 11.15
CA VAL A 251 0.44 10.11 10.18
C VAL A 251 1.74 9.32 10.30
N GLN A 252 2.89 10.01 10.29
CA GLN A 252 4.19 9.37 10.48
C GLN A 252 4.31 8.67 11.86
N ALA A 253 3.79 9.30 12.91
CA ALA A 253 3.77 8.70 14.24
C ALA A 253 2.94 7.41 14.30
N ALA A 254 1.84 7.30 13.56
CA ALA A 254 1.05 6.06 13.50
C ALA A 254 1.88 4.89 12.92
N PHE A 255 2.71 5.13 11.89
CA PHE A 255 3.65 4.13 11.39
C PHE A 255 4.72 3.76 12.43
N ALA A 256 5.29 4.77 13.09
CA ALA A 256 6.29 4.54 14.12
C ALA A 256 5.72 3.71 15.27
N ILE A 257 4.51 4.03 15.73
CA ILE A 257 3.78 3.26 16.75
C ILE A 257 3.68 1.81 16.30
N THR A 258 3.18 1.50 15.10
CA THR A 258 3.08 0.12 14.58
C THR A 258 4.43 -0.62 14.59
N ALA A 259 5.53 0.08 14.31
CA ALA A 259 6.87 -0.52 14.30
C ALA A 259 7.42 -0.79 15.71
N VAL A 260 7.10 0.04 16.71
CA VAL A 260 7.70 0.00 18.06
C VAL A 260 6.79 -0.59 19.14
N GLN A 261 5.66 -1.24 18.81
CA GLN A 261 4.64 -1.74 19.76
C GLN A 261 5.11 -2.77 20.83
N VAL A 262 6.41 -2.92 21.05
CA VAL A 262 7.03 -3.83 22.02
C VAL A 262 6.82 -3.39 23.49
N GLY A 263 6.37 -2.14 23.75
CA GLY A 263 6.35 -1.53 25.09
C GLY A 263 4.99 -1.41 25.83
N GLU A 264 3.85 -1.70 25.22
CA GLU A 264 2.52 -1.44 25.82
C GLU A 264 1.72 -2.71 26.21
N ALA A 265 2.39 -3.86 26.34
CA ALA A 265 1.74 -5.17 26.48
C ALA A 265 0.99 -5.42 27.82
N ALA A 266 0.82 -4.43 28.72
CA ALA A 266 0.45 -4.71 30.10
C ALA A 266 -1.06 -4.63 30.46
N GLN A 267 -1.97 -4.12 29.62
CA GLN A 267 -3.34 -3.83 30.11
C GLN A 267 -4.52 -4.34 29.28
N ALA A 268 -4.36 -4.60 27.98
CA ALA A 268 -5.52 -4.83 27.10
C ALA A 268 -5.90 -6.30 26.85
N GLY A 269 -5.00 -7.25 27.12
CA GLY A 269 -5.27 -8.69 26.95
C GLY A 269 -6.40 -9.28 27.80
N ARG A 270 -6.99 -8.49 28.72
CA ARG A 270 -8.12 -8.90 29.58
C ARG A 270 -9.51 -8.50 29.06
N VAL A 271 -9.61 -7.61 28.07
CA VAL A 271 -10.90 -7.02 27.66
C VAL A 271 -11.58 -7.81 26.53
N CYS A 272 -10.82 -8.30 25.54
CA CYS A 272 -11.43 -9.03 24.41
C CYS A 272 -11.79 -10.49 24.76
N SER A 273 -11.11 -11.13 25.71
CA SER A 273 -11.40 -12.52 26.16
C SER A 273 -12.70 -12.66 26.94
N ARG A 274 -13.24 -11.55 27.48
CA ARG A 274 -14.46 -11.52 28.32
C ARG A 274 -15.76 -11.29 27.54
N LYS A 275 -15.68 -10.95 26.24
CA LYS A 275 -16.86 -10.70 25.39
C LYS A 275 -17.23 -11.89 24.48
N LEU A 276 -16.52 -13.01 24.61
CA LEU A 276 -16.75 -14.24 23.84
C LEU A 276 -17.10 -15.45 24.73
N GLY A 277 -17.46 -15.21 25.99
CA GLY A 277 -17.95 -16.22 26.94
C GLY A 277 -19.40 -15.97 27.31
#